data_AF-A0A7Y5GKQ3-F1
#
_entry.id   AF-A0A7Y5GKQ3-F1
#
_cell.length_a   1.000
_cell.length_b   1.000
_cell.length_c   1.000
_cell.angle_alpha   90.00
_cell.angle_beta   90.00
_cell.angle_gamma   90.00
#
_symmetry.space_group_name_H-M   'P 1'
#
loop_
_entity.id
_entity.type
_entity.pdbx_description
1 polymer ?
#
loop_
_entity_poly.entity_id
_entity_poly.type
_entity_poly.pdbx_seq_one_letter_code
_entity_poly.pdbx_strand_id
1 'polypeptide(L)'
;MFKYLPPDSVVYHSQKLKFKGLDKVFQQINELVSKYIAGFSINPDSAGNIENLLSGTSISLKDRPNLYVCVQNNHNEKTSGIFHTGRYSPFLVPVYDYLIEGTGDKISENLLFASGLFSPGEIRQLNRVTSKVNVILKSFFERREILLVEWMLKFRIQGQKIQMIPEFNPLTLKLLNPGSPDLLNFAYTKSLNFKKYSFFILEAIYHND
;
A
#
# COMPACT_ATOMS: atom_id res chain seq x y z
N MET A 1 8.72 -2.70 -10.44
CA MET A 1 7.39 -3.31 -10.67
C MET A 1 7.23 -4.52 -9.75
N PHE A 2 6.17 -4.61 -8.94
CA PHE A 2 5.97 -5.69 -7.97
C PHE A 2 4.74 -6.53 -8.31
N LYS A 3 4.87 -7.86 -8.31
CA LYS A 3 3.74 -8.79 -8.30
C LYS A 3 4.07 -9.96 -7.39
N TYR A 4 3.31 -10.12 -6.31
CA TYR A 4 3.36 -11.35 -5.53
C TYR A 4 2.73 -12.47 -6.35
N LEU A 5 3.44 -13.58 -6.45
CA LEU A 5 3.03 -14.80 -7.14
C LEU A 5 3.12 -15.92 -6.10
N PRO A 6 1.99 -16.29 -5.47
CA PRO A 6 1.94 -17.39 -4.53
C PRO A 6 2.47 -18.70 -5.18
N PRO A 7 3.06 -19.62 -4.41
CA PRO A 7 3.35 -19.51 -2.98
C PRO A 7 4.61 -18.66 -2.71
N ASP A 8 5.72 -18.91 -3.37
CA ASP A 8 7.04 -18.47 -2.86
C ASP A 8 7.77 -17.47 -3.78
N SER A 9 7.06 -16.56 -4.48
CA SER A 9 7.76 -15.65 -5.41
C SER A 9 7.23 -14.22 -5.53
N VAL A 10 8.16 -13.29 -5.77
CA VAL A 10 7.89 -11.89 -6.11
C VAL A 10 8.61 -11.59 -7.41
N VAL A 11 7.91 -10.93 -8.33
CA VAL A 11 8.55 -10.29 -9.47
C VAL A 11 8.89 -8.85 -9.08
N TYR A 12 10.17 -8.49 -9.11
CA TYR A 12 10.66 -7.11 -8.96
C TYR A 12 11.45 -6.68 -10.19
N HIS A 13 10.97 -5.67 -10.93
CA HIS A 13 11.61 -5.20 -12.19
C HIS A 13 11.99 -6.36 -13.12
N SER A 14 11.03 -7.24 -13.39
CA SER A 14 11.21 -8.43 -14.25
C SER A 14 12.12 -9.53 -13.68
N GLN A 15 12.67 -9.37 -12.48
CA GLN A 15 13.40 -10.43 -11.77
C GLN A 15 12.44 -11.21 -10.86
N LYS A 16 12.37 -12.53 -11.06
CA LYS A 16 11.61 -13.42 -10.18
C LYS A 16 12.48 -13.84 -9.00
N LEU A 17 12.21 -13.25 -7.84
CA LEU A 17 12.78 -13.70 -6.57
C LEU A 17 11.96 -14.86 -6.03
N LYS A 18 12.60 -15.99 -5.74
CA LYS A 18 12.01 -17.10 -4.99
C LYS A 18 12.43 -17.05 -3.53
N PHE A 19 11.51 -17.28 -2.62
CA PHE A 19 11.74 -17.27 -1.17
C PHE A 19 10.86 -18.33 -0.53
N LYS A 20 11.46 -19.29 0.19
CA LYS A 20 10.71 -20.37 0.82
C LYS A 20 10.16 -19.93 2.17
N GLY A 21 8.85 -20.10 2.39
CA GLY A 21 8.23 -20.03 3.72
C GLY A 21 7.98 -18.61 4.25
N LEU A 22 7.88 -17.61 3.36
CA LEU A 22 7.45 -16.26 3.76
C LEU A 22 5.94 -16.10 3.82
N ASP A 23 5.17 -17.04 3.27
CA ASP A 23 3.69 -16.96 3.26
C ASP A 23 3.10 -16.79 4.65
N LYS A 24 3.62 -17.55 5.63
CA LYS A 24 3.23 -17.43 7.04
C LYS A 24 3.59 -16.07 7.62
N VAL A 25 4.75 -15.51 7.25
CA VAL A 25 5.17 -14.18 7.69
C VAL A 25 4.25 -13.11 7.10
N PHE A 26 3.88 -13.22 5.83
CA PHE A 26 2.99 -12.26 5.18
C PHE A 26 1.59 -12.32 5.74
N GLN A 27 1.08 -13.53 5.97
CA GLN A 27 -0.19 -13.75 6.63
C GLN A 27 -0.19 -13.11 8.03
N GLN A 28 0.85 -13.34 8.84
CA GLN A 28 0.95 -12.75 10.17
C GLN A 28 1.02 -11.22 10.13
N ILE A 29 1.84 -10.63 9.25
CA ILE A 29 1.89 -9.18 9.04
C ILE A 29 0.49 -8.66 8.70
N ASN A 30 -0.19 -9.30 7.74
CA ASN A 30 -1.51 -8.88 7.30
C ASN A 30 -2.54 -8.96 8.42
N GLU A 31 -2.60 -10.07 9.14
CA GLU A 31 -3.54 -10.29 10.24
C GLU A 31 -3.33 -9.28 11.38
N LEU A 32 -2.09 -9.07 11.81
CA LEU A 32 -1.77 -8.15 12.91
C LEU A 32 -2.12 -6.71 12.55
N VAL A 33 -1.70 -6.24 11.37
CA VAL A 33 -1.98 -4.87 10.92
C VAL A 33 -3.48 -4.67 10.69
N SER A 34 -4.17 -5.64 10.10
CA SER A 34 -5.62 -5.58 9.88
C SER A 34 -6.38 -5.53 11.19
N LYS A 35 -6.00 -6.38 12.16
CA LYS A 35 -6.61 -6.39 13.50
C LYS A 35 -6.41 -5.06 14.21
N TYR A 36 -5.21 -4.47 14.12
CA TYR A 36 -4.92 -3.17 14.71
C TYR A 36 -5.80 -2.07 14.10
N ILE A 37 -5.89 -1.98 12.77
CA ILE A 37 -6.74 -1.00 12.08
C ILE A 37 -8.23 -1.19 12.40
N ALA A 38 -8.70 -2.44 12.46
CA ALA A 38 -10.09 -2.76 12.79
C ALA A 38 -10.51 -2.22 14.17
N GLY A 39 -9.56 -2.12 15.12
CA GLY A 39 -9.77 -1.50 16.43
C GLY A 39 -10.18 -0.02 16.38
N PHE A 40 -9.93 0.68 15.27
CA PHE A 40 -10.27 2.09 15.06
C PHE A 40 -11.57 2.29 14.27
N SER A 41 -12.47 1.29 14.29
CA SER A 41 -13.75 1.32 13.56
C SER A 41 -13.59 1.47 12.03
N ILE A 42 -12.47 1.00 11.48
CA ILE A 42 -12.27 0.87 10.04
C ILE A 42 -12.59 -0.58 9.67
N ASN A 43 -13.79 -0.81 9.13
CA ASN A 43 -14.23 -2.14 8.73
C ASN A 43 -13.72 -2.48 7.32
N PRO A 44 -12.95 -3.57 7.13
CA PRO A 44 -12.50 -4.03 5.81
C PRO A 44 -13.64 -4.27 4.81
N ASP A 45 -14.78 -4.75 5.30
CA ASP A 45 -15.90 -5.17 4.45
C ASP A 45 -16.86 -4.04 4.06
N SER A 46 -16.68 -2.84 4.62
CA SER A 46 -17.52 -1.68 4.32
C SER A 46 -16.71 -0.39 4.31
N ALA A 47 -15.97 -0.14 3.22
CA ALA A 47 -15.38 1.17 2.96
C ALA A 47 -16.46 2.24 2.64
N GLY A 48 -17.70 1.79 2.37
CA GLY A 48 -18.93 2.57 2.37
C GLY A 48 -19.82 2.27 1.16
N ASN A 49 -21.02 2.87 1.14
CA ASN A 49 -21.94 2.85 0.00
C ASN A 49 -21.79 4.14 -0.80
N ILE A 50 -21.75 4.03 -2.13
CA ILE A 50 -21.82 5.17 -3.04
C ILE A 50 -23.28 5.37 -3.44
N GLU A 51 -24.07 6.01 -2.58
CA GLU A 51 -25.39 6.48 -3.01
C GLU A 51 -25.19 7.77 -3.83
N ASN A 52 -25.72 7.76 -5.07
CA ASN A 52 -25.75 8.87 -6.04
C ASN A 52 -24.43 9.29 -6.72
N LEU A 53 -23.83 8.41 -7.55
CA LEU A 53 -22.76 8.84 -8.50
C LEU A 53 -22.75 8.12 -9.86
N LEU A 54 -23.67 7.17 -10.10
CA LEU A 54 -23.72 6.41 -11.35
C LEU A 54 -24.70 7.05 -12.34
N SER A 55 -24.38 8.23 -12.83
CA SER A 55 -24.99 8.78 -14.05
C SER A 55 -23.90 8.93 -15.10
N GLY A 56 -23.72 7.92 -15.97
CA GLY A 56 -23.08 8.17 -17.27
C GLY A 56 -22.09 7.15 -17.82
N THR A 57 -21.70 6.07 -17.12
CA THR A 57 -20.73 5.09 -17.67
C THR A 57 -21.34 3.70 -17.88
N SER A 58 -21.37 3.26 -19.14
CA SER A 58 -21.86 1.95 -19.59
C SER A 58 -20.84 0.81 -19.42
N ILE A 59 -19.89 0.95 -18.49
CA ILE A 59 -18.93 -0.12 -18.19
C ILE A 59 -19.64 -1.10 -17.27
N SER A 60 -19.67 -2.38 -17.68
CA SER A 60 -20.15 -3.46 -16.82
C SER A 60 -19.48 -3.38 -15.45
N LEU A 61 -20.27 -3.18 -14.41
CA LEU A 61 -19.81 -3.07 -13.02
C LEU A 61 -19.09 -4.35 -12.52
N LYS A 62 -19.16 -5.45 -13.28
CA LYS A 62 -18.45 -6.71 -13.01
C LYS A 62 -16.98 -6.73 -13.48
N ASP A 63 -16.59 -5.83 -14.39
CA ASP A 63 -15.29 -5.92 -15.09
C ASP A 63 -14.27 -4.85 -14.67
N ARG A 64 -14.53 -4.13 -13.56
CA ARG A 64 -13.60 -3.11 -13.08
C ARG A 64 -12.40 -3.75 -12.37
N PRO A 65 -11.16 -3.35 -12.71
CA PRO A 65 -9.97 -3.89 -12.05
C PRO A 65 -9.91 -3.42 -10.60
N ASN A 66 -9.26 -4.20 -9.74
CA ASN A 66 -8.94 -3.73 -8.39
C ASN A 66 -7.93 -2.56 -8.49
N LEU A 67 -8.08 -1.60 -7.59
CA LEU A 67 -7.26 -0.40 -7.53
C LEU A 67 -6.49 -0.37 -6.22
N TYR A 68 -5.19 -0.11 -6.28
CA TYR A 68 -4.40 0.24 -5.11
C TYR A 68 -4.32 1.76 -5.00
N VAL A 69 -4.61 2.30 -3.81
CA VAL A 69 -4.22 3.66 -3.44
C VAL A 69 -2.87 3.56 -2.75
N CYS A 70 -1.85 4.19 -3.30
CA CYS A 70 -0.50 4.22 -2.79
C CYS A 70 -0.27 5.54 -2.06
N VAL A 71 0.10 5.49 -0.78
CA VAL A 71 0.41 6.67 0.03
C VAL A 71 1.91 6.74 0.24
N GLN A 72 2.50 7.90 -0.04
CA GLN A 72 3.90 8.18 0.21
C GLN A 72 4.01 9.33 1.24
N ASN A 73 4.57 9.03 2.41
CA ASN A 73 4.75 10.01 3.49
C ASN A 73 6.13 10.69 3.45
N ASN A 74 7.13 10.03 2.86
CA ASN A 74 8.51 10.50 2.83
C ASN A 74 9.08 10.42 1.41
N HIS A 75 10.06 11.27 1.11
CA HIS A 75 10.80 11.21 -0.15
C HIS A 75 11.54 9.87 -0.28
N ASN A 76 11.35 9.17 -1.39
CA ASN A 76 12.21 8.06 -1.80
C ASN A 76 13.38 8.57 -2.65
N GLU A 77 14.28 7.66 -3.06
CA GLU A 77 15.44 7.96 -3.90
C GLU A 77 15.11 8.78 -5.16
N LYS A 78 14.01 8.44 -5.86
CA LYS A 78 13.58 9.17 -7.05
C LYS A 78 13.12 10.58 -6.70
N THR A 79 12.22 10.72 -5.74
CA THR A 79 11.65 12.02 -5.37
C THR A 79 12.64 12.93 -4.65
N SER A 80 13.62 12.39 -3.90
CA SER A 80 14.68 13.19 -3.30
C SER A 80 15.58 13.80 -4.36
N GLY A 81 15.87 13.06 -5.44
CA GLY A 81 16.63 13.58 -6.58
C GLY A 81 15.90 14.68 -7.33
N ILE A 82 14.59 14.51 -7.57
CA ILE A 82 13.78 15.53 -8.28
C ILE A 82 13.69 16.83 -7.48
N PHE A 83 13.44 16.75 -6.18
CA PHE A 83 13.19 17.93 -5.35
C PHE A 83 14.43 18.45 -4.61
N HIS A 84 15.60 17.84 -4.83
CA HIS A 84 16.85 18.17 -4.13
C HIS A 84 16.70 18.17 -2.60
N THR A 85 15.95 17.19 -2.09
CA THR A 85 15.71 17.01 -0.64
C THR A 85 16.54 15.86 -0.08
N GLY A 86 16.62 15.76 1.25
CA GLY A 86 17.23 14.62 1.91
C GLY A 86 16.46 13.33 1.61
N ARG A 87 17.17 12.22 1.39
CA ARG A 87 16.53 10.91 1.21
C ARG A 87 15.73 10.58 2.48
N TYR A 88 14.48 10.14 2.31
CA TYR A 88 13.53 9.86 3.39
C TYR A 88 13.12 11.05 4.25
N SER A 89 13.41 12.29 3.83
CA SER A 89 12.79 13.46 4.45
C SER A 89 11.25 13.39 4.31
N PRO A 90 10.48 13.90 5.27
CA PRO A 90 9.03 13.87 5.18
C PRO A 90 8.54 14.79 4.06
N PHE A 91 7.44 14.40 3.41
CA PHE A 91 6.65 15.37 2.66
C PHE A 91 5.84 16.24 3.63
N LEU A 92 5.54 17.47 3.22
CA LEU A 92 4.65 18.36 3.98
C LEU A 92 3.23 17.76 4.09
N VAL A 93 2.77 17.10 3.04
CA VAL A 93 1.51 16.36 2.97
C VAL A 93 1.75 15.01 2.29
N PRO A 94 1.05 13.92 2.68
CA PRO A 94 1.20 12.64 2.00
C PRO A 94 0.83 12.75 0.52
N VAL A 95 1.61 12.10 -0.34
CA VAL A 95 1.34 12.02 -1.79
C VAL A 95 0.54 10.76 -2.07
N TYR A 96 -0.48 10.88 -2.91
CA TYR A 96 -1.35 9.77 -3.32
C TYR A 96 -1.13 9.46 -4.80
N ASP A 97 -0.74 8.22 -5.08
CA ASP A 97 -0.69 7.63 -6.41
C ASP A 97 -1.68 6.47 -6.50
N TYR A 98 -1.97 6.01 -7.71
CA TYR A 98 -2.87 4.88 -7.93
C TYR A 98 -2.17 3.80 -8.74
N LEU A 99 -2.49 2.54 -8.49
CA LEU A 99 -1.97 1.41 -9.26
C LEU A 99 -3.14 0.48 -9.61
N ILE A 100 -3.33 0.23 -10.91
CA ILE A 100 -4.29 -0.76 -11.38
C ILE A 100 -3.66 -2.14 -11.21
N GLU A 101 -4.40 -3.07 -10.62
CA GLU A 101 -3.91 -4.43 -10.43
C GLU A 101 -3.49 -5.06 -11.77
N GLY A 102 -2.25 -5.54 -11.84
CA GLY A 102 -1.70 -6.17 -13.03
C GLY A 102 -0.99 -5.25 -14.02
N THR A 103 -1.13 -3.92 -13.92
CA THR A 103 -0.43 -2.99 -14.83
C THR A 103 0.99 -2.68 -14.37
N GLY A 104 1.22 -2.63 -13.05
CA GLY A 104 2.53 -2.47 -12.43
C GLY A 104 3.10 -1.06 -12.40
N ASP A 105 2.48 -0.11 -13.09
CA ASP A 105 2.84 1.31 -13.08
C ASP A 105 1.86 2.14 -12.26
N LYS A 106 2.41 3.07 -11.48
CA LYS A 106 1.63 4.07 -10.77
C LYS A 106 1.15 5.15 -11.72
N ILE A 107 -0.10 5.56 -11.57
CA ILE A 107 -0.77 6.57 -12.36
C ILE A 107 -1.30 7.68 -11.47
N SER A 108 -1.42 8.88 -12.03
CA SER A 108 -1.98 10.04 -11.35
C SER A 108 -3.50 9.99 -11.28
N GLU A 109 -4.07 10.78 -10.37
CA GLU A 109 -5.53 10.97 -10.26
C GLU A 109 -6.17 11.41 -11.58
N ASN A 110 -5.53 12.36 -12.27
CA ASN A 110 -6.03 12.88 -13.54
C ASN A 110 -6.08 11.80 -14.63
N LEU A 111 -5.07 10.92 -14.68
CA LEU A 111 -5.06 9.81 -15.64
C LEU A 111 -6.15 8.79 -15.30
N LEU A 112 -6.42 8.58 -14.01
CA LEU A 112 -7.50 7.72 -13.55
C LEU A 112 -8.88 8.27 -13.95
N PHE A 113 -9.11 9.58 -13.80
CA PHE A 113 -10.34 10.23 -14.27
C PHE A 113 -10.49 10.17 -15.78
N ALA A 114 -9.40 10.44 -16.52
CA ALA A 114 -9.41 10.37 -17.98
C ALA A 114 -9.72 8.95 -18.51
N SER A 115 -9.42 7.90 -17.74
CA SER A 115 -9.73 6.52 -18.12
C SER A 115 -11.22 6.17 -18.09
N GLY A 116 -12.04 6.94 -17.36
CA GLY A 116 -13.46 6.63 -17.16
C GLY A 116 -13.74 5.38 -16.29
N LEU A 117 -12.71 4.71 -15.77
CA LEU A 117 -12.85 3.49 -14.96
C LEU A 117 -13.38 3.76 -13.54
N PHE A 118 -13.09 4.95 -13.01
CA PHE A 118 -13.45 5.37 -11.66
C PHE A 118 -13.96 6.82 -11.68
N SER A 119 -15.03 7.06 -10.95
CA SER A 119 -15.61 8.40 -10.79
C SER A 119 -14.83 9.23 -9.76
N PRO A 120 -14.88 10.58 -9.86
CA PRO A 120 -14.29 11.45 -8.84
C PRO A 120 -14.85 11.21 -7.43
N GLY A 121 -16.12 10.81 -7.30
CA GLY A 121 -16.72 10.49 -6.01
C GLY A 121 -16.12 9.23 -5.38
N GLU A 122 -15.93 8.18 -6.18
CA GLU A 122 -15.25 6.95 -5.74
C GLU A 122 -13.85 7.26 -5.25
N ILE A 123 -13.04 7.97 -6.05
CA ILE A 123 -11.65 8.29 -5.69
C ILE A 123 -11.57 9.13 -4.41
N ARG A 124 -12.46 10.11 -4.23
CA ARG A 124 -12.57 10.85 -2.97
C ARG A 124 -12.86 9.95 -1.77
N GLN A 125 -13.75 8.97 -1.92
CA GLN A 125 -14.06 8.02 -0.86
C GLN A 125 -12.87 7.10 -0.55
N LEU A 126 -12.18 6.60 -1.57
CA LEU A 126 -10.96 5.79 -1.41
C LEU A 126 -9.88 6.58 -0.66
N ASN A 127 -9.62 7.83 -1.06
CA ASN A 127 -8.66 8.71 -0.40
C ASN A 127 -9.05 9.00 1.06
N ARG A 128 -10.35 9.16 1.35
CA ARG A 128 -10.83 9.38 2.73
C ARG A 128 -10.58 8.17 3.64
N VAL A 129 -10.80 6.95 3.15
CA VAL A 129 -10.50 5.74 3.92
C VAL A 129 -8.99 5.60 4.08
N THR A 130 -8.25 5.76 2.99
CA THR A 130 -6.79 5.60 2.98
C THR A 130 -6.10 6.63 3.86
N SER A 131 -6.55 7.89 3.90
CA SER A 131 -5.97 8.92 4.77
C SER A 131 -6.14 8.61 6.26
N LYS A 132 -7.31 8.09 6.67
CA LYS A 132 -7.55 7.63 8.05
C LYS A 132 -6.60 6.50 8.43
N VAL A 133 -6.49 5.49 7.57
CA VAL A 133 -5.57 4.37 7.79
C VAL A 133 -4.12 4.87 7.83
N ASN A 134 -3.75 5.83 7.00
CA ASN A 134 -2.40 6.42 7.00
C ASN A 134 -2.07 7.04 8.36
N VAL A 135 -2.99 7.82 8.93
CA VAL A 135 -2.78 8.44 10.26
C VAL A 135 -2.60 7.37 11.34
N ILE A 136 -3.42 6.32 11.32
CA ILE A 136 -3.37 5.20 12.27
C ILE A 136 -2.02 4.47 12.17
N LEU A 137 -1.62 4.10 10.96
CA LEU A 137 -0.37 3.36 10.74
C LEU A 137 0.86 4.22 11.00
N LYS A 138 0.83 5.49 10.58
CA LYS A 138 1.92 6.44 10.85
C LYS A 138 2.14 6.57 12.36
N SER A 139 1.07 6.80 13.13
CA SER A 139 1.15 6.86 14.59
C SER A 139 1.62 5.53 15.21
N PHE A 140 1.19 4.38 14.67
CA PHE A 140 1.61 3.07 15.15
C PHE A 140 3.12 2.84 15.02
N PHE A 141 3.70 3.18 13.87
CA PHE A 141 5.13 2.97 13.62
C PHE A 141 6.01 4.07 14.23
N GLU A 142 5.53 5.31 14.30
CA GLU A 142 6.26 6.42 14.93
C GLU A 142 6.55 6.17 16.41
N ARG A 143 5.61 5.58 17.15
CA ARG A 143 5.82 5.17 18.56
C ARG A 143 6.91 4.11 18.73
N ARG A 144 7.32 3.47 17.64
CA ARG A 144 8.37 2.44 17.59
C ARG A 144 9.63 2.94 16.91
N GLU A 145 9.75 4.26 16.72
CA GLU A 145 10.87 4.92 16.04
C GLU A 145 11.11 4.42 14.60
N ILE A 146 10.04 3.93 13.95
CA ILE A 146 10.05 3.40 12.60
C ILE A 146 9.25 4.34 11.70
N LEU A 147 9.83 4.69 10.55
CA LEU A 147 9.17 5.55 9.57
C LEU A 147 8.34 4.73 8.59
N LEU A 148 7.05 5.04 8.49
CA LEU A 148 6.17 4.56 7.43
C LEU A 148 6.39 5.38 6.15
N VAL A 149 7.38 4.99 5.34
CA VAL A 149 7.81 5.73 4.14
C VAL A 149 6.73 5.73 3.05
N GLU A 150 6.19 4.56 2.74
CA GLU A 150 5.20 4.35 1.70
C GLU A 150 4.36 3.12 2.02
N TRP A 151 3.08 3.12 1.67
CA TRP A 151 2.25 1.92 1.75
C TRP A 151 1.12 1.94 0.74
N MET A 152 0.43 0.81 0.57
CA MET A 152 -0.64 0.64 -0.42
C MET A 152 -1.85 -0.05 0.19
N LEU A 153 -3.03 0.39 -0.21
CA LEU A 153 -4.30 -0.24 0.15
C LEU A 153 -5.08 -0.63 -1.09
N LYS A 154 -5.50 -1.89 -1.15
CA LYS A 154 -6.27 -2.42 -2.27
C LYS A 154 -7.76 -2.23 -2.03
N PHE A 155 -8.44 -1.83 -3.09
CA PHE A 155 -9.88 -1.68 -3.13
C PHE A 155 -10.47 -2.46 -4.29
N ARG A 156 -11.62 -3.07 -4.00
CA ARG A 156 -12.49 -3.68 -4.99
C ARG A 156 -13.79 -2.90 -5.04
N ILE A 157 -14.23 -2.55 -6.23
CA ILE A 157 -15.50 -1.85 -6.42
C ILE A 157 -16.46 -2.78 -7.17
N GLN A 158 -17.56 -3.14 -6.52
CA GLN A 158 -18.61 -3.99 -7.09
C GLN A 158 -19.94 -3.25 -7.03
N GLY A 159 -20.44 -2.84 -8.19
CA GLY A 159 -21.61 -1.96 -8.23
C GLY A 159 -21.34 -0.64 -7.50
N GLN A 160 -22.16 -0.34 -6.49
CA GLN A 160 -22.05 0.85 -5.63
C GLN A 160 -21.29 0.59 -4.32
N LYS A 161 -20.74 -0.62 -4.14
CA LYS A 161 -20.02 -0.99 -2.92
C LYS A 161 -18.51 -0.90 -3.14
N ILE A 162 -17.83 -0.24 -2.21
CA ILE A 162 -16.37 -0.27 -2.09
C ILE A 162 -16.00 -1.24 -0.97
N GLN A 163 -15.19 -2.24 -1.29
CA GLN A 163 -14.59 -3.15 -0.33
C GLN A 163 -13.09 -2.87 -0.22
N MET A 164 -12.58 -2.79 1.01
CA MET A 164 -11.16 -2.74 1.30
C MET A 164 -10.63 -4.17 1.39
N ILE A 165 -9.52 -4.45 0.70
CA ILE A 165 -8.86 -5.76 0.75
C ILE A 165 -7.50 -5.55 1.43
N PRO A 166 -7.37 -5.88 2.73
CA PRO A 166 -6.10 -5.75 3.41
C PRO A 166 -5.12 -6.79 2.87
N GLU A 167 -4.01 -6.30 2.31
CA GLU A 167 -2.89 -7.10 1.81
C GLU A 167 -1.58 -6.49 2.33
N PHE A 168 -1.44 -6.31 3.65
CA PHE A 168 -0.22 -5.77 4.25
C PHE A 168 0.90 -6.82 4.23
N ASN A 169 1.99 -6.48 3.56
CA ASN A 169 3.17 -7.31 3.42
C ASN A 169 4.36 -6.43 2.98
N PRO A 170 5.58 -6.98 2.86
CA PRO A 170 6.76 -6.21 2.50
C PRO A 170 6.75 -5.55 1.11
N LEU A 171 5.76 -5.82 0.26
CA LEU A 171 5.56 -5.14 -1.03
C LEU A 171 4.63 -3.94 -0.91
N THR A 172 3.66 -4.01 0.00
CA THR A 172 2.62 -2.98 0.22
C THR A 172 2.91 -2.11 1.43
N LEU A 173 3.93 -2.44 2.22
CA LEU A 173 4.34 -1.70 3.41
C LEU A 173 5.86 -1.44 3.37
N LYS A 174 6.24 -0.17 3.19
CA LYS A 174 7.63 0.28 3.20
C LYS A 174 7.94 1.00 4.51
N LEU A 175 8.65 0.30 5.39
CA LEU A 175 9.10 0.77 6.68
C LEU A 175 10.61 1.02 6.63
N LEU A 176 11.04 2.10 7.27
CA LEU A 176 12.44 2.44 7.40
C LEU A 176 12.79 2.51 8.89
N ASN A 177 13.80 1.74 9.29
CA ASN A 177 14.50 1.98 10.54
C ASN A 177 15.58 3.04 10.28
N PRO A 178 15.52 4.24 10.89
CA PRO A 178 16.54 5.27 10.70
C PRO A 178 17.96 4.83 11.07
N GLY A 179 18.10 3.89 12.03
CA GLY A 179 19.39 3.30 12.40
C GLY A 179 19.89 2.22 11.44
N SER A 180 19.09 1.80 10.46
CA SER A 180 19.46 0.78 9.46
C SER A 180 18.77 1.04 8.11
N PRO A 181 19.00 2.20 7.47
CA PRO A 181 18.26 2.62 6.29
C PRO A 181 18.48 1.72 5.07
N ASP A 182 19.62 1.03 5.05
CA ASP A 182 20.02 0.11 3.99
C ASP A 182 19.15 -1.14 3.89
N LEU A 183 18.46 -1.51 4.97
CA LEU A 183 17.58 -2.68 4.95
C LEU A 183 16.44 -2.49 3.95
N LEU A 184 15.85 -1.29 3.88
CA LEU A 184 14.83 -0.96 2.89
C LEU A 184 15.43 -0.81 1.48
N ASN A 185 16.56 -0.12 1.35
CA ASN A 185 17.23 0.10 0.07
C ASN A 185 17.56 -1.22 -0.64
N PHE A 186 18.00 -2.22 0.12
CA PHE A 186 18.45 -3.50 -0.42
C PHE A 186 17.40 -4.60 -0.33
N ALA A 187 16.23 -4.35 0.26
CA ALA A 187 15.19 -5.35 0.47
C ALA A 187 14.87 -6.14 -0.80
N TYR A 188 14.85 -5.48 -1.96
CA TYR A 188 14.37 -6.07 -3.21
C TYR A 188 15.49 -6.50 -4.16
N THR A 189 16.75 -6.46 -3.72
CA THR A 189 17.90 -6.81 -4.59
C THR A 189 18.23 -8.30 -4.56
N LYS A 190 17.97 -8.99 -3.44
CA LYS A 190 18.27 -10.41 -3.24
C LYS A 190 17.20 -11.05 -2.34
N SER A 191 16.88 -12.32 -2.57
CA SER A 191 15.92 -13.07 -1.74
C SER A 191 16.25 -13.04 -0.25
N LEU A 192 17.55 -13.08 0.11
CA LEU A 192 17.98 -13.01 1.51
C LEU A 192 17.64 -11.65 2.14
N ASN A 193 17.84 -10.55 1.42
CA ASN A 193 17.51 -9.22 1.91
C ASN A 193 16.00 -9.04 2.05
N PHE A 194 15.24 -9.56 1.09
CA PHE A 194 13.78 -9.55 1.15
C PHE A 194 13.26 -10.32 2.36
N LYS A 195 13.85 -11.49 2.64
CA LYS A 195 13.57 -12.27 3.84
C LYS A 195 13.87 -11.47 5.10
N LYS A 196 15.09 -10.91 5.24
CA LYS A 196 15.47 -10.07 6.39
C LYS A 196 14.50 -8.91 6.60
N TYR A 197 14.15 -8.21 5.53
CA TYR A 197 13.21 -7.10 5.57
C TYR A 197 11.79 -7.54 5.97
N SER A 198 11.35 -8.71 5.52
CA SER A 198 10.07 -9.29 5.92
C SER A 198 9.99 -9.56 7.43
N PHE A 199 11.06 -10.13 8.00
CA PHE A 199 11.14 -10.35 9.44
C PHE A 199 11.26 -9.05 10.22
N PHE A 200 12.00 -8.06 9.72
CA PHE A 200 12.03 -6.73 10.32
C PHE A 200 10.63 -6.09 10.40
N ILE A 201 9.82 -6.17 9.34
CA ILE A 201 8.44 -5.66 9.40
C ILE A 201 7.63 -6.40 10.47
N LEU A 202 7.77 -7.73 10.54
CA LEU A 202 7.07 -8.53 11.54
C LEU A 202 7.49 -8.14 12.97
N GLU A 203 8.79 -8.00 13.23
CA GLU A 203 9.34 -7.53 14.50
C GLU A 203 8.90 -6.11 14.85
N ALA A 204 8.87 -5.21 13.86
CA ALA A 204 8.36 -3.85 14.00
C ALA A 204 6.89 -3.81 14.42
N ILE A 205 6.10 -4.83 14.09
CA ILE A 205 4.70 -4.95 14.51
C ILE A 205 4.60 -5.59 15.91
N TYR A 206 5.48 -6.54 16.23
CA TYR A 206 5.48 -7.24 17.52
C TYR A 206 6.09 -6.45 18.68
N HIS A 207 6.98 -5.49 18.44
CA HIS A 207 7.58 -4.71 19.54
C HIS A 207 6.47 -4.02 20.36
N ASN A 208 6.44 -4.42 21.63
CA ASN A 208 5.39 -4.30 22.66
C ASN A 208 4.56 -3.01 22.71
N ASP A 209 3.26 -3.20 22.97
CA ASP A 209 2.48 -2.33 23.86
C ASP A 209 2.97 -2.48 25.31
#